data_AF-A0A5C5WXW0-F1
#
_entry.id   AF-A0A5C5WXW0-F1
#
_cell.length_a   1.000
_cell.length_b   1.000
_cell.length_c   1.000
_cell.angle_alpha   90.00
_cell.angle_beta   90.00
_cell.angle_gamma   90.00
#
_symmetry.space_group_name_H-M   'P 1'
#
loop_
_entity.id
_entity.type
_entity.pdbx_description
1 polymer ?
#
loop_
_entity_poly.entity_id
_entity_poly.type
_entity_poly.pdbx_seq_one_letter_code
_entity_poly.pdbx_strand_id
1 'polypeptide(L)' 'MGLNKKQKKQIDVAKKKIQNLQQLLAAAKAQPDDPEDVPRLKEEIEKQKQLIAEIEKS' A
#
# COMPACT_ATOMS: atom_id res chain seq x y z
N MET A 1 14.80 -14.88 -12.59
CA MET A 1 15.83 -14.07 -11.90
C MET A 1 15.30 -13.73 -10.51
N GLY A 2 16.09 -13.93 -9.46
CA GLY A 2 15.62 -13.72 -8.08
C GLY A 2 15.68 -12.24 -7.69
N LEU A 3 14.66 -11.76 -6.99
CA LEU A 3 14.60 -10.39 -6.44
C LEU A 3 15.89 -10.03 -5.69
N ASN A 4 16.50 -8.91 -6.07
CA ASN A 4 17.69 -8.38 -5.42
C ASN A 4 17.37 -7.86 -4.00
N LYS A 5 18.38 -7.78 -3.11
CA LYS A 5 18.23 -7.32 -1.71
C LYS A 5 17.57 -5.94 -1.63
N LYS A 6 17.85 -5.05 -2.59
CA LYS A 6 17.20 -3.73 -2.70
C LYS A 6 15.71 -3.86 -3.03
N GLN A 7 15.34 -4.67 -4.01
CA GLN A 7 13.95 -4.93 -4.41
C GLN A 7 13.15 -5.55 -3.27
N LYS A 8 13.71 -6.56 -2.58
CA LYS A 8 13.09 -7.16 -1.38
C LYS A 8 12.82 -6.11 -0.29
N LYS A 9 13.78 -5.21 -0.04
CA LYS A 9 13.60 -4.13 0.94
C LYS A 9 12.52 -3.12 0.50
N GLN A 10 12.45 -2.80 -0.79
CA GLN A 10 11.39 -1.93 -1.33
C GLN A 10 10.01 -2.58 -1.17
N ILE A 11 9.87 -3.88 -1.48
CA ILE A 11 8.63 -4.63 -1.25
C ILE A 11 8.25 -4.62 0.23
N ASP A 12 9.21 -4.82 1.13
CA ASP A 12 8.96 -4.84 2.58
C ASP A 12 8.45 -3.47 3.09
N VAL A 13 9.09 -2.37 2.66
CA VAL A 13 8.65 -1.01 2.97
C VAL A 13 7.26 -0.73 2.39
N ALA A 14 7.00 -1.15 1.14
CA ALA A 14 5.70 -0.98 0.50
C ALA A 14 4.60 -1.78 1.21
N LYS A 15 4.89 -3.02 1.63
CA LYS A 15 3.98 -3.85 2.44
C LYS A 15 3.66 -3.19 3.78
N LYS A 16 4.67 -2.65 4.47
CA LYS A 16 4.47 -1.92 5.73
C LYS A 16 3.61 -0.67 5.53
N LYS A 17 3.82 0.08 4.44
CA LYS A 17 2.96 1.21 4.07
C LYS A 17 1.52 0.77 3.82
N ILE A 18 1.32 -0.33 3.08
CA ILE A 18 -0.03 -0.89 2.82
C ILE A 18 -0.73 -1.26 4.13
N GLN A 19 -0.04 -1.91 5.08
CA GLN A 19 -0.63 -2.25 6.37
C GLN A 19 -1.10 -1.00 7.14
N ASN A 20 -0.27 0.05 7.18
CA ASN A 20 -0.65 1.31 7.81
C ASN A 20 -1.85 1.96 7.10
N LEU A 21 -1.84 2.02 5.77
CA LEU A 21 -2.95 2.58 4.99
C LEU A 21 -4.24 1.76 5.16
N GLN A 22 -4.15 0.44 5.31
CA GLN A 22 -5.30 -0.43 5.59
C GLN A 22 -5.89 -0.16 6.98
N GLN A 23 -5.04 0.08 7.99
CA GLN A 23 -5.49 0.46 9.32
C GLN A 23 -6.18 1.83 9.31
N LEU A 24 -5.58 2.81 8.63
CA LEU A 24 -6.18 4.14 8.43
C LEU A 24 -7.51 4.03 7.69
N LEU A 25 -7.60 3.19 6.66
CA LEU A 25 -8.83 2.96 5.92
C LEU A 25 -9.90 2.27 6.77
N ALA A 26 -9.51 1.36 7.66
CA ALA A 26 -10.45 0.75 8.60
C ALA A 26 -10.98 1.79 9.60
N ALA A 27 -10.12 2.67 10.12
CA ALA A 27 -10.50 3.77 10.99
C ALA A 27 -11.40 4.78 10.27
N ALA A 28 -11.03 5.23 9.08
CA ALA A 28 -11.80 6.15 8.25
C ALA A 28 -13.15 5.57 7.81
N LYS A 29 -13.25 4.24 7.64
CA LYS A 29 -14.54 3.58 7.40
C LYS A 29 -15.42 3.51 8.65
N ALA A 30 -14.81 3.36 9.83
CA ALA A 30 -15.54 3.27 11.09
C ALA A 30 -16.08 4.63 11.53
N GLN A 31 -15.29 5.68 11.31
CA GLN A 31 -15.67 7.06 11.58
C GLN A 31 -15.18 7.95 10.42
N PRO A 32 -15.99 8.08 9.36
CA PRO A 32 -15.64 8.92 8.22
C PRO A 32 -15.82 10.39 8.60
N ASP A 33 -14.76 11.04 9.06
CA ASP A 33 -14.71 12.49 9.17
C ASP A 33 -14.79 13.14 7.77
N ASP A 34 -14.09 12.54 6.78
CA ASP A 34 -14.12 12.95 5.39
C ASP A 34 -14.54 11.78 4.47
N PRO A 35 -15.59 11.94 3.64
CA PRO A 35 -16.02 10.90 2.71
C PRO A 35 -15.01 10.62 1.59
N GLU A 36 -14.07 11.56 1.34
CA GLU A 36 -13.02 11.42 0.34
C GLU A 36 -11.76 10.70 0.85
N ASP A 37 -11.63 10.50 2.16
CA ASP A 37 -10.46 9.84 2.74
C ASP A 37 -10.42 8.35 2.37
N VAL A 38 -11.58 7.68 2.40
CA VAL A 38 -11.71 6.27 2.05
C VAL A 38 -11.28 5.97 0.60
N PRO A 39 -11.76 6.67 -0.45
CA PRO A 39 -11.29 6.44 -1.81
C PRO A 39 -9.82 6.81 -1.99
N ARG A 40 -9.33 7.90 -1.40
CA ARG A 40 -7.90 8.27 -1.48
C ARG A 40 -6.99 7.21 -0.87
N LEU A 41 -7.33 6.70 0.31
CA LEU A 41 -6.59 5.62 0.96
C LEU A 41 -6.62 4.31 0.15
N LYS A 42 -7.75 4.01 -0.52
CA LYS A 42 -7.83 2.86 -1.45
C LYS A 42 -6.90 3.02 -2.64
N GLU A 43 -6.92 4.18 -3.30
CA GLU A 43 -6.05 4.47 -4.43
C GLU A 43 -4.57 4.36 -4.04
N GLU A 44 -4.21 4.88 -2.86
CA GLU A 44 -2.83 4.82 -2.39
C GLU A 44 -2.39 3.37 -2.09
N ILE A 45 -3.28 2.55 -1.53
CA ILE A 45 -3.03 1.09 -1.36
C ILE A 45 -2.83 0.42 -2.71
N GLU A 46 -3.66 0.75 -3.71
CA GLU A 46 -3.58 0.17 -5.04
C GLU A 46 -2.28 0.54 -5.75
N LYS A 47 -1.87 1.81 -5.67
CA LYS A 47 -0.55 2.26 -6.16
C LYS A 47 0.60 1.49 -5.53
N GLN A 48 0.57 1.28 -4.21
CA GLN A 48 1.64 0.51 -3.56
C GLN A 48 1.62 -0.98 -3.92
N LYS A 49 0.44 -1.56 -4.17
CA LYS A 49 0.33 -2.93 -4.68
C LYS A 49 0.87 -3.05 -6.10
N GLN A 50 0.57 -2.09 -6.96
CA GLN A 50 1.11 -2.04 -8.32
C GLN A 50 2.64 -1.94 -8.30
N LEU A 51 3.19 -1.07 -7.44
CA LEU A 51 4.64 -0.93 -7.27
C LEU A 51 5.30 -2.26 -6.85
N ILE A 52 4.69 -2.99 -5.90
CA ILE A 52 5.17 -4.32 -5.52
C ILE A 52 5.12 -5.28 -6.72
N ALA A 53 4.01 -5.31 -7.46
CA ALA A 53 3.85 -6.20 -8.61
C ALA A 53 4.83 -5.87 -9.74
N GLU A 54 5.15 -4.60 -9.97
CA GLU A 54 6.19 -4.18 -10.91
C GLU A 54 7.58 -4.64 -10.46
N ILE A 55 7.90 -4.48 -9.18
CA ILE A 55 9.16 -4.94 -8.62
C ILE A 55 9.27 -6.47 -8.67
N GLU A 56 8.18 -7.20 -8.46
CA GLU A 56 8.14 -8.68 -8.53
C GLU A 56 8.24 -9.22 -9.96
N LYS A 57 7.75 -8.46 -10.96
CA LYS A 57 7.88 -8.81 -12.38
C LYS A 57 9.23 -8.45 -12.98
N SER A 58 9.99 -7.55 -12.35
CA SER A 58 11.25 -6.98 -12.83
C SER A 58 12.49 -7.72 -12.31
#